data_AF-A0A225WDL7-F1
#
_entry.id   AF-A0A225WDL7-F1
#
_cell.length_a   1.000
_cell.length_b   1.000
_cell.length_c   1.000
_cell.angle_alpha   90.00
_cell.angle_beta   90.00
_cell.angle_gamma   90.00
#
_symmetry.space_group_name_H-M   'P 1'
#
loop_
_entity.id
_entity.type
_entity.pdbx_description
1 polymer ?
#
loop_
_entity_poly.entity_id
_entity_poly.type
_entity_poly.pdbx_seq_one_letter_code
_entity_poly.pdbx_strand_id
1 'polypeptide(L)'
;MFQQKLIVEATLNLKPNQLQKFGHPESDDQQLDEMKQTVSEVKPDNMSAEVPDDDTVNKKYDGYCGPSKGILAASKSPVNLFNYFMPKRFWRRAATQSNLYWRQSFEARHQKAEDKDAHRDASTSA
;
A
#
# COMPACT_ATOMS: atom_id res chain seq x y z
N MET A 1 21.81 -5.28 -19.63
CA MET A 1 22.06 -5.57 -18.19
C MET A 1 22.63 -4.40 -17.39
N PHE A 2 23.29 -3.41 -18.01
CA PHE A 2 23.87 -2.27 -17.26
C PHE A 2 22.87 -1.27 -16.67
N GLN A 3 21.65 -1.15 -17.23
CA GLN A 3 20.66 -0.19 -16.75
C GLN A 3 19.90 -0.63 -15.48
N GLN A 4 19.81 -1.93 -15.18
CA GLN A 4 19.16 -2.41 -13.95
C GLN A 4 20.07 -2.31 -12.72
N LYS A 5 21.40 -2.40 -12.91
CA LYS A 5 22.35 -2.26 -11.81
C LYS A 5 22.38 -0.83 -11.24
N LEU A 6 22.13 0.17 -12.10
CA LEU A 6 22.16 1.59 -11.72
C LEU A 6 20.97 2.01 -10.85
N ILE A 7 19.79 1.42 -11.05
CA ILE A 7 18.58 1.74 -10.27
C ILE A 7 18.67 1.16 -8.84
N VAL A 8 19.27 -0.02 -8.70
CA VAL A 8 19.47 -0.65 -7.39
C VAL A 8 20.52 0.10 -6.56
N GLU A 9 21.62 0.56 -7.17
CA GLU A 9 22.66 1.31 -6.45
C GLU A 9 22.22 2.74 -6.05
N ALA A 10 21.34 3.38 -6.83
CA ALA A 10 20.86 4.73 -6.51
C ALA A 10 19.89 4.79 -5.31
N THR A 11 19.25 3.67 -4.95
CA THR A 11 18.21 3.64 -3.90
C THR A 11 18.79 3.34 -2.50
N LEU A 12 20.07 2.97 -2.40
CA LEU A 12 20.70 2.52 -1.15
C LEU A 12 21.69 3.52 -0.52
N ASN A 13 21.82 4.74 -1.04
CA ASN A 13 22.79 5.72 -0.53
C ASN A 13 22.17 6.90 0.23
N LEU A 14 21.09 6.65 0.97
CA LEU A 14 20.61 7.59 2.00
C LEU A 14 21.23 7.22 3.34
N LYS A 15 22.11 8.10 3.85
CA LYS A 15 22.80 7.94 5.13
C LYS A 15 21.77 7.82 6.27
N PRO A 16 21.96 6.90 7.24
CA PRO A 16 21.02 6.63 8.33
C PRO A 16 20.88 7.76 9.37
N ASN A 17 21.54 8.91 9.20
CA ASN A 17 21.62 9.98 10.20
C ASN A 17 20.99 11.30 9.72
N GLN A 18 19.79 11.24 9.14
CA GLN A 18 19.00 12.44 8.82
C GLN A 18 17.56 12.39 9.37
N LEU A 19 17.20 11.36 10.13
CA LEU A 19 15.86 11.21 10.71
C LEU A 19 15.76 11.58 12.19
N GLN A 20 16.77 12.28 12.74
CA GLN A 20 16.88 12.51 14.19
C GLN A 20 16.79 13.99 14.61
N LYS A 21 15.96 14.80 13.93
CA LYS A 21 15.76 16.21 14.30
C LYS A 21 14.30 16.70 14.38
N PHE A 22 13.37 15.81 14.71
CA PHE A 22 12.04 16.23 15.17
C PHE A 22 11.63 15.44 16.42
N GLY A 23 12.45 15.55 17.48
CA GLY A 23 12.04 15.13 18.81
C GLY A 23 11.22 16.24 19.46
N HIS A 24 9.90 16.10 19.44
CA HIS A 24 9.00 16.65 20.45
C HIS A 24 8.45 15.44 21.23
N PRO A 25 8.28 15.54 22.57
CA PRO A 25 8.41 14.42 23.49
C PRO A 25 7.43 13.30 23.17
N GLU A 26 7.91 12.07 23.36
CA GLU A 26 7.14 10.84 23.35
C GLU A 26 5.78 11.09 24.02
N SER A 27 4.72 10.97 23.22
CA SER A 27 3.37 10.79 23.73
C SER A 27 3.42 9.52 24.58
N ASP A 28 3.27 9.66 25.89
CA ASP A 28 3.23 8.54 26.83
C ASP A 28 2.36 7.42 26.27
N ASP A 29 2.87 6.19 26.27
CA ASP A 29 2.16 4.99 25.79
C ASP A 29 0.80 4.84 26.46
N GLN A 30 0.64 5.38 27.67
CA GLN A 30 -0.62 5.46 28.39
C GLN A 30 -1.67 6.32 27.66
N GLN A 31 -1.28 7.44 27.04
CA GLN A 31 -2.19 8.24 26.21
C GLN A 31 -2.58 7.51 24.93
N LEU A 32 -1.68 6.68 24.37
CA LEU A 32 -1.99 5.85 23.21
C LEU A 32 -2.97 4.72 23.56
N ASP A 33 -2.83 4.10 24.73
CA ASP A 33 -3.76 3.05 25.18
C ASP A 33 -5.13 3.62 25.60
N GLU A 34 -5.17 4.81 26.20
CA GLU A 34 -6.42 5.55 26.43
C GLU A 34 -7.08 5.93 25.10
N MET A 35 -6.31 6.34 24.08
CA MET A 35 -6.84 6.62 22.74
C MET A 35 -7.38 5.35 22.07
N LYS A 36 -6.79 4.18 22.29
CA LYS A 36 -7.31 2.90 21.78
C LYS A 36 -8.63 2.50 22.45
N GLN A 37 -8.75 2.71 23.77
CA GLN A 37 -10.00 2.41 24.50
C GLN A 37 -11.13 3.36 24.10
N THR A 38 -10.85 4.66 24.01
CA THR A 38 -11.84 5.68 23.62
C THR A 38 -12.23 5.62 22.14
N VAL A 39 -11.36 5.12 21.25
CA VAL A 39 -11.72 4.87 19.85
C VAL A 39 -12.59 3.62 19.69
N SER A 40 -12.42 2.62 20.56
CA SER A 40 -13.18 1.36 20.49
C SER A 40 -14.55 1.44 21.18
N GLU A 41 -14.76 2.41 22.07
CA GLU A 41 -16.06 2.66 22.70
C GLU A 41 -16.74 3.85 22.02
N VAL A 42 -17.98 3.63 21.56
CA VAL A 42 -18.87 4.61 20.91
C VAL A 42 -18.66 4.78 19.40
N LYS A 43 -18.99 3.72 18.68
CA LYS A 43 -20.11 3.84 17.76
C LYS A 43 -21.01 2.61 17.91
N PRO A 44 -22.27 2.74 18.34
CA PRO A 44 -23.18 1.61 18.28
C PRO A 44 -23.23 1.10 16.84
N ASP A 45 -22.94 -0.19 16.62
CA ASP A 45 -22.80 -0.87 15.32
C ASP A 45 -24.03 -0.75 14.40
N ASN A 46 -25.09 -0.13 14.90
CA ASN A 46 -26.41 0.00 14.34
C ASN A 46 -26.89 1.45 14.16
N MET A 47 -26.05 2.46 14.44
CA MET A 47 -26.33 3.83 13.99
C MET A 47 -25.72 4.05 12.61
N SER A 48 -26.52 3.78 11.57
CA SER A 48 -26.35 4.47 10.30
C SER A 48 -26.63 5.94 10.58
N ALA A 49 -25.60 6.71 10.92
CA ALA A 49 -25.72 8.15 11.02
C ALA A 49 -26.22 8.62 9.65
N GLU A 50 -27.47 9.09 9.58
CA GLU A 50 -27.97 9.82 8.43
C GLU A 50 -27.06 11.03 8.30
N VAL A 51 -26.16 10.96 7.33
CA VAL A 51 -25.35 12.11 6.93
C VAL A 51 -26.35 13.11 6.35
N PRO A 52 -26.55 14.28 7.00
CA PRO A 52 -27.50 15.26 6.50
C PRO A 52 -27.09 15.64 5.08
N ASP A 53 -28.06 15.67 4.17
CA ASP A 53 -27.84 16.12 2.80
C ASP A 53 -27.71 17.65 2.81
N ASP A 54 -26.53 18.12 3.20
CA ASP A 54 -26.20 19.55 3.29
C ASP A 54 -25.75 20.06 1.92
N ASP A 55 -26.62 20.86 1.32
CA ASP A 55 -26.42 21.55 0.06
C ASP A 55 -25.12 22.40 0.01
N THR A 56 -24.68 22.92 1.15
CA THR A 56 -23.44 23.70 1.30
C THR A 56 -22.22 22.81 1.14
N VAL A 57 -22.26 21.60 1.72
CA VAL A 57 -21.19 20.61 1.61
C VAL A 57 -21.13 20.04 0.19
N ASN A 58 -22.30 19.76 -0.40
CA ASN A 58 -22.41 19.25 -1.76
C ASN A 58 -21.81 20.22 -2.80
N LYS A 59 -22.00 21.53 -2.61
CA LYS A 59 -21.50 22.57 -3.53
C LYS A 59 -20.07 23.01 -3.25
N LYS A 60 -19.40 22.47 -2.22
CA LYS A 60 -18.06 22.91 -1.79
C LYS A 60 -16.98 22.73 -2.86
N TYR A 61 -17.20 21.77 -3.77
CA TYR A 61 -16.30 21.47 -4.87
C TYR A 61 -16.88 21.84 -6.24
N ASP A 62 -17.97 22.61 -6.27
CA ASP A 62 -18.52 23.16 -7.51
C ASP A 62 -17.61 24.28 -8.05
N GLY A 63 -17.32 24.24 -9.35
CA GLY A 63 -16.49 25.24 -10.03
C GLY A 63 -15.17 24.68 -10.56
N TYR A 64 -14.11 25.49 -10.54
CA TYR A 64 -12.80 25.14 -11.11
C TYR A 64 -12.08 24.03 -10.32
N CYS A 65 -12.27 23.99 -9.01
CA CYS A 65 -11.59 23.08 -8.09
C CYS A 65 -12.51 21.92 -7.69
N GLY A 66 -12.78 21.01 -8.62
CA GLY A 66 -13.67 19.87 -8.39
C GLY A 66 -13.36 18.66 -9.27
N PRO A 67 -13.92 17.49 -8.91
CA PRO A 67 -13.83 16.30 -9.75
C PRO A 67 -14.34 16.60 -11.18
N SER A 68 -13.59 16.19 -12.19
CA SER A 68 -14.03 16.34 -13.59
C SER A 68 -15.34 15.60 -13.86
N LYS A 69 -16.12 16.03 -14.86
CA LYS A 69 -17.38 15.37 -15.24
C LYS A 69 -17.23 13.86 -15.49
N GLY A 70 -16.08 13.42 -15.98
CA GLY A 70 -15.78 12.01 -16.20
C GLY A 70 -15.65 11.21 -14.91
N ILE A 71 -15.00 11.77 -13.89
CA ILE A 71 -14.82 11.10 -12.59
C ILE A 71 -16.11 11.12 -11.76
N LEU A 72 -16.93 12.18 -11.90
CA LEU A 72 -18.28 12.29 -11.32
C LEU A 72 -19.23 11.18 -11.80
N ALA A 73 -19.11 10.75 -13.06
CA ALA A 73 -19.88 9.63 -13.56
C ALA A 73 -19.43 8.30 -12.93
N ALA A 74 -18.11 8.14 -12.71
CA ALA A 74 -17.53 6.95 -12.11
C ALA A 74 -17.75 6.88 -10.58
N SER A 75 -17.84 8.01 -9.88
CA SER A 75 -18.00 8.08 -8.42
C SER A 75 -19.33 7.50 -7.91
N LYS A 76 -20.34 7.37 -8.79
CA LYS A 76 -21.63 6.72 -8.48
C LYS A 76 -21.51 5.24 -8.10
N SER A 77 -20.36 4.61 -8.39
CA SER A 77 -20.05 3.26 -7.95
C SER A 77 -18.61 3.20 -7.44
N PRO A 78 -18.36 2.73 -6.22
CA PRO A 78 -17.00 2.58 -5.68
C PRO A 78 -16.08 1.77 -6.61
N VAL A 79 -16.64 0.75 -7.27
CA VAL A 79 -15.90 -0.10 -8.22
C VAL A 79 -15.55 0.66 -9.50
N ASN A 80 -16.46 1.50 -10.01
CA ASN A 80 -16.18 2.30 -11.20
C ASN A 80 -15.13 3.37 -10.92
N LEU A 81 -15.19 4.02 -9.74
CA LEU A 81 -14.19 4.98 -9.29
C LEU A 81 -12.81 4.32 -9.16
N PHE A 82 -12.74 3.12 -8.57
CA PHE A 82 -11.51 2.34 -8.50
C PHE A 82 -10.93 2.05 -9.90
N ASN A 83 -11.77 1.61 -10.84
CA ASN A 83 -11.35 1.32 -12.21
C ASN A 83 -10.99 2.58 -13.02
N TYR A 84 -11.49 3.76 -12.63
CA TYR A 84 -11.11 5.03 -13.23
C TYR A 84 -9.63 5.34 -12.92
N PHE A 85 -9.21 5.19 -11.66
CA PHE A 85 -7.81 5.42 -11.26
C PHE A 85 -6.88 4.27 -11.64
N MET A 86 -7.38 3.02 -11.60
CA MET A 86 -6.62 1.84 -11.96
C MET A 86 -7.31 1.06 -13.08
N PRO A 87 -7.08 1.46 -14.36
CA PRO A 87 -7.74 0.85 -15.49
C PRO A 87 -7.37 -0.62 -15.65
N LYS A 88 -8.29 -1.43 -16.21
CA LYS A 88 -8.05 -2.85 -16.50
C LYS A 88 -6.75 -3.12 -17.28
N ARG A 89 -6.31 -2.18 -18.12
CA ARG A 89 -5.04 -2.27 -18.86
C ARG A 89 -3.81 -2.26 -17.95
N PHE A 90 -3.83 -1.49 -16.87
CA PHE A 90 -2.78 -1.48 -15.86
C PHE A 90 -2.63 -2.86 -15.23
N TRP A 91 -3.73 -3.43 -14.73
CA TRP A 91 -3.74 -4.75 -14.10
C TRP A 91 -3.26 -5.88 -15.03
N ARG A 92 -3.63 -5.84 -16.32
CA ARG A 92 -3.10 -6.79 -17.31
C ARG A 92 -1.58 -6.72 -17.43
N ARG A 93 -1.02 -5.51 -17.45
CA ARG A 93 0.44 -5.32 -17.49
C ARG A 93 1.09 -5.80 -16.21
N ALA A 94 0.54 -5.44 -15.05
CA ALA A 94 1.02 -5.91 -13.76
C ALA A 94 1.06 -7.45 -13.70
N ALA A 95 -0.05 -8.12 -14.07
CA ALA A 95 -0.11 -9.58 -14.12
C ALA A 95 0.93 -10.17 -15.09
N THR A 96 1.08 -9.59 -16.28
CA THR A 96 2.07 -10.05 -17.27
C THR A 96 3.49 -9.96 -16.73
N GLN A 97 3.84 -8.83 -16.12
CA GLN A 97 5.19 -8.60 -15.58
C GLN A 97 5.47 -9.44 -14.34
N SER A 98 4.49 -9.57 -13.43
CA SER A 98 4.61 -10.45 -12.26
C SER A 98 4.79 -11.91 -12.67
N ASN A 99 4.03 -12.37 -13.68
CA ASN A 99 4.18 -13.73 -14.22
C ASN A 99 5.53 -13.93 -14.90
N LEU A 100 6.01 -12.94 -15.66
CA LEU A 100 7.33 -12.98 -16.29
C LEU A 100 8.43 -13.07 -15.23
N TYR A 101 8.37 -12.20 -14.21
CA TYR A 101 9.31 -12.21 -13.09
C TYR A 101 9.29 -13.56 -12.36
N TRP A 102 8.10 -14.10 -12.07
CA TRP A 102 7.96 -15.42 -11.46
C TRP A 102 8.69 -16.47 -12.29
N ARG A 103 8.45 -16.52 -13.61
CA ARG A 103 9.08 -17.53 -14.50
C ARG A 103 10.60 -17.40 -14.54
N GLN A 104 11.11 -16.17 -14.56
CA GLN A 104 12.55 -15.91 -14.60
C GLN A 104 13.26 -16.27 -13.28
N SER A 105 12.56 -16.10 -12.16
CA SER A 105 13.13 -16.33 -10.83
C SER A 105 12.82 -17.70 -10.26
N PHE A 106 11.98 -18.49 -10.92
CA PHE A 106 11.56 -19.81 -10.46
C PHE A 106 12.74 -20.76 -10.33
N GLU A 107 13.51 -20.95 -11.41
CA GLU A 107 14.62 -21.90 -11.44
C GLU A 107 15.68 -21.58 -10.38
N ALA A 108 16.05 -20.30 -10.25
CA ALA A 108 17.03 -19.87 -9.25
C ALA A 108 16.55 -20.09 -7.80
N ARG A 109 15.24 -19.97 -7.55
CA ARG A 109 14.66 -20.26 -6.23
C ARG A 109 14.56 -21.76 -5.98
N HIS A 110 14.27 -22.54 -7.03
CA HIS A 110 14.21 -23.99 -6.98
C HIS A 110 15.58 -24.57 -6.62
N GLN A 111 16.61 -24.20 -7.38
CA GLN A 111 17.99 -24.63 -7.12
C GLN A 111 18.44 -24.25 -5.71
N LYS A 112 18.17 -23.02 -5.27
CA LYS A 112 18.49 -22.58 -3.91
C LYS A 112 17.79 -23.39 -2.82
N ALA A 113 16.59 -23.92 -3.09
CA ALA A 113 15.88 -24.78 -2.16
C ALA A 113 16.53 -26.17 -2.10
N GLU A 114 16.84 -26.76 -3.26
CA GLU A 114 17.53 -28.05 -3.34
C GLU A 114 18.91 -28.03 -2.66
N ASP A 115 19.71 -27.00 -2.93
CA ASP A 115 21.04 -26.83 -2.33
C ASP A 115 20.95 -26.71 -0.79
N LYS A 116 19.90 -26.04 -0.29
CA LYS A 116 19.66 -25.89 1.15
C LYS A 116 19.26 -27.22 1.80
N ASP A 117 18.44 -28.01 1.12
CA ASP A 117 18.01 -29.31 1.62
C ASP A 117 19.19 -30.30 1.61
N ALA A 118 20.01 -30.28 0.56
CA ALA A 118 21.26 -31.06 0.50
C ALA A 118 22.25 -30.70 1.63
N HIS A 119 22.41 -29.41 1.95
CA HIS A 119 23.25 -28.97 3.07
C HIS A 119 22.68 -29.42 4.42
N ARG A 120 21.36 -29.42 4.60
CA ARG A 120 20.69 -29.85 5.82
C ARG A 120 20.90 -31.36 6.06
N ASP A 121 20.77 -32.16 5.02
CA ASP A 121 20.94 -33.61 5.10
C ASP A 121 22.40 -33.99 5.38
N ALA A 122 23.35 -33.28 4.76
CA ALA A 122 24.77 -33.43 5.05
C ALA A 122 25.15 -33.05 6.51
N SER A 123 24.45 -32.09 7.12
CA SER A 123 24.71 -31.66 8.50
C SER A 123 24.04 -32.56 9.56
N THR A 124 23.09 -33.41 9.16
CA THR A 124 22.37 -34.32 10.08
C THR A 124 23.03 -35.71 10.16
N SER A 125 23.96 -36.01 9.25
CA SER A 125 24.68 -37.29 9.17
C SER A 125 26.08 -37.27 9.82
N ALA A 126 26.45 -36.17 10.49
CA ALA A 126 27.69 -36.03 11.26
C ALA A 126 27.38 -35.95 12.76
#